data_AF-A0A7S2GK93-F1
#
_entry.id   AF-A0A7S2GK93-F1
#
_cell.length_a   1.000
_cell.length_b   1.000
_cell.length_c   1.000
_cell.angle_alpha   90.00
_cell.angle_beta   90.00
_cell.angle_gamma   90.00
#
_symmetry.space_group_name_H-M   'P 1'
#
loop_
_entity.id
_entity.type
_entity.pdbx_description
1 polymer ?
#
loop_
_entity_poly.entity_id
_entity_poly.type
_entity_poly.pdbx_seq_one_letter_code
_entity_poly.pdbx_strand_id
1 'polypeptide(L)'
;ADVWSLGVVLLEVMCGVRFLERHLKLQVRSGPSDEQVPRKIRAALADDGAPCRLLQDHVLLGLHSLLPCLGPMLNGMLRVEVMHRWDASKAVVALERLPHAA
;
A
#
# COMPACT_ATOMS: atom_id res chain seq x y z
N ALA A 1 13.17 2.29 -5.94
CA ALA A 1 11.75 2.73 -6.01
C ALA A 1 10.79 1.54 -5.87
N ASP A 2 11.30 0.33 -6.04
CA ASP A 2 10.53 -0.85 -6.46
C ASP A 2 9.68 -1.47 -5.35
N VAL A 3 10.13 -1.38 -4.10
CA VAL A 3 9.34 -1.86 -2.94
C VAL A 3 8.14 -0.94 -2.64
N TRP A 4 8.30 0.37 -2.85
CA TRP A 4 7.20 1.32 -2.62
C TRP A 4 6.09 1.14 -3.64
N SER A 5 6.43 1.07 -4.92
CA SER A 5 5.45 0.83 -5.98
C SER A 5 4.75 -0.52 -5.80
N LEU A 6 5.48 -1.57 -5.39
CA LEU A 6 4.87 -2.85 -5.06
C LEU A 6 3.90 -2.74 -3.87
N GLY A 7 4.24 -1.99 -2.82
CA GLY A 7 3.34 -1.75 -1.70
C GLY A 7 2.05 -1.04 -2.12
N VAL A 8 2.14 -0.08 -3.05
CA VAL A 8 0.97 0.61 -3.60
C VAL A 8 0.10 -0.36 -4.39
N VAL A 9 0.71 -1.18 -5.26
CA VAL A 9 -0.01 -2.21 -6.04
C VAL A 9 -0.70 -3.21 -5.12
N LEU A 10 -0.03 -3.66 -4.06
CA LEU A 10 -0.61 -4.61 -3.13
C LEU A 10 -1.79 -4.00 -2.35
N LEU A 11 -1.69 -2.74 -1.90
CA LEU A 11 -2.81 -2.02 -1.30
C LEU A 11 -4.01 -1.94 -2.27
N GLU A 12 -3.76 -1.63 -3.54
CA GLU A 12 -4.78 -1.61 -4.59
C GLU A 12 -5.41 -2.99 -4.84
N VAL A 13 -4.63 -4.07 -4.85
CA VAL A 13 -5.17 -5.43 -4.97
C VAL A 13 -6.10 -5.75 -3.81
N MET A 14 -5.71 -5.38 -2.59
CA MET A 14 -6.47 -5.71 -1.38
C MET A 14 -7.74 -4.88 -1.20
N CYS A 15 -7.75 -3.62 -1.65
CA CYS A 15 -8.88 -2.70 -1.52
C CYS A 15 -9.69 -2.55 -2.84
N GLY A 16 -9.25 -3.21 -3.91
CA GLY A 16 -9.84 -3.14 -5.24
C GLY A 16 -9.22 -2.07 -6.13
N VAL A 17 -9.34 -2.25 -7.45
CA VAL A 17 -8.68 -1.40 -8.45
C VAL A 17 -9.04 0.09 -8.32
N ARG A 18 -8.05 0.95 -8.58
CA ARG A 18 -8.16 2.42 -8.53
C ARG A 18 -8.65 2.91 -7.17
N PHE A 19 -8.28 2.22 -6.10
CA PHE A 19 -8.65 2.55 -4.73
C PHE A 19 -8.09 3.91 -4.33
N LEU A 20 -6.78 4.14 -4.43
CA LEU A 20 -6.15 5.40 -4.04
C LEU A 20 -6.63 6.57 -4.88
N GLU A 21 -6.91 6.34 -6.17
CA GLU A 21 -7.50 7.37 -7.03
C GLU A 21 -8.88 7.82 -6.53
N ARG A 22 -9.75 6.86 -6.21
CA ARG A 22 -11.09 7.14 -5.67
C ARG A 22 -11.02 7.74 -4.27
N HIS A 23 -10.20 7.17 -3.41
CA HIS A 23 -10.05 7.56 -2.01
C HIS A 23 -9.47 8.98 -1.88
N LEU A 24 -8.42 9.30 -2.65
CA LEU A 24 -7.76 10.62 -2.62
C LEU A 24 -8.33 11.62 -3.63
N LYS A 25 -9.41 11.25 -4.34
CA LYS A 25 -10.06 12.06 -5.38
C LYS A 25 -9.03 12.58 -6.41
N LEU A 26 -8.12 11.69 -6.83
CA LEU A 26 -7.08 12.03 -7.80
C LEU A 26 -7.72 12.20 -9.18
N GLN A 27 -7.55 13.37 -9.78
CA GLN A 27 -7.89 13.58 -11.17
C GLN A 27 -6.65 13.23 -12.00
N VAL A 28 -6.64 12.05 -12.61
CA VAL A 28 -5.64 11.71 -13.61
C VAL A 28 -5.94 12.54 -14.86
N ARG A 29 -5.42 13.78 -14.90
CA ARG A 29 -5.45 14.60 -16.10
C ARG A 29 -4.23 14.24 -16.90
N SER A 30 -4.42 13.75 -18.12
CA SER A 30 -3.35 13.41 -19.07
C SER A 30 -2.55 14.66 -19.43
N GLY A 31 -1.57 15.01 -18.60
CA GLY A 31 -0.72 16.19 -18.75
C GLY A 31 0.69 15.90 -18.22
N PRO A 32 1.72 16.56 -18.75
CA PRO A 32 3.13 16.17 -18.60
C PRO A 32 3.76 16.44 -17.22
N SER A 33 2.99 16.85 -16.19
CA SER A 33 3.52 17.03 -14.84
C SER A 33 2.48 16.67 -13.79
N ASP A 34 2.31 15.36 -13.58
CA ASP A 34 1.43 14.83 -12.53
C ASP A 34 2.22 14.54 -11.24
N GLU A 35 3.21 15.37 -10.90
CA GLU A 35 3.94 15.29 -9.62
C GLU A 35 2.99 15.41 -8.41
N GLN A 36 1.79 15.95 -8.62
CA GLN A 36 0.77 16.08 -7.58
C GLN A 36 0.29 14.72 -7.08
N VAL A 37 0.20 13.71 -7.95
CA VAL A 37 -0.29 12.37 -7.59
C VAL A 37 0.65 11.67 -6.61
N PRO A 38 1.96 11.50 -6.89
CA PRO A 38 2.90 10.91 -5.93
C PRO A 38 2.98 11.69 -4.61
N ARG A 39 2.87 13.02 -4.65
CA ARG A 39 2.87 13.86 -3.44
C ARG A 39 1.64 13.60 -2.57
N LYS A 40 0.44 13.55 -3.17
CA LYS A 40 -0.81 13.24 -2.45
C LYS A 40 -0.80 11.84 -1.85
N ILE A 41 -0.32 10.85 -2.61
CA ILE A 41 -0.19 9.47 -2.11
C ILE A 41 0.77 9.43 -0.92
N ARG A 42 1.95 10.07 -1.02
CA ARG A 42 2.88 10.14 0.11
C ARG A 42 2.29 10.85 1.32
N ALA A 43 1.58 11.96 1.10
CA ALA A 43 0.93 12.69 2.19
C ALA A 43 -0.12 11.82 2.91
N ALA A 44 -0.92 11.06 2.15
CA ALA A 44 -1.92 10.15 2.71
C ALA A 44 -1.31 8.96 3.48
N LEU A 45 -0.07 8.59 3.16
CA LEU A 45 0.65 7.47 3.76
C LEU A 45 1.78 7.92 4.70
N ALA A 46 1.84 9.22 5.04
CA ALA A 46 2.91 9.78 5.85
C ALA A 46 2.81 9.35 7.32
N ASP A 47 1.59 9.18 7.82
CA ASP A 47 1.38 8.79 9.22
C ASP A 47 1.78 7.34 9.45
N ASP A 48 2.44 7.09 10.57
CA ASP A 48 2.73 5.74 11.00
C ASP A 48 1.43 4.94 11.16
N GLY A 49 1.40 3.79 10.48
CA GLY A 49 0.24 2.91 10.44
C GLY A 49 -0.86 3.29 9.45
N ALA A 50 -0.75 4.40 8.71
CA ALA A 50 -1.76 4.78 7.72
C ALA A 50 -2.06 3.69 6.68
N PRO A 51 -1.06 3.00 6.07
CA PRO A 51 -1.34 1.90 5.15
C PRO A 51 -2.19 0.78 5.77
N CYS A 52 -1.88 0.38 7.00
CA CYS A 52 -2.63 -0.66 7.71
C CYS A 52 -4.06 -0.22 8.04
N ARG A 53 -4.27 1.03 8.48
CA ARG A 53 -5.61 1.56 8.73
C ARG A 53 -6.46 1.59 7.45
N LEU A 54 -5.90 2.14 6.36
CA LEU A 54 -6.57 2.15 5.05
C LEU A 54 -6.92 0.75 4.58
N LEU A 55 -6.01 -0.21 4.78
CA LEU A 55 -6.26 -1.61 4.46
C LEU A 55 -7.42 -2.16 5.32
N GLN A 56 -7.40 -1.97 6.64
CA GLN A 56 -8.46 -2.46 7.55
C GLN A 56 -9.84 -1.90 7.19
N ASP A 57 -9.91 -0.62 6.85
CA ASP A 57 -11.17 0.07 6.57
C ASP A 57 -11.77 -0.30 5.20
N HIS A 58 -10.93 -0.75 4.26
CA HIS A 58 -11.33 -0.90 2.85
C HIS A 58 -10.99 -2.25 2.20
N VAL A 59 -10.44 -3.20 2.95
CA VAL A 59 -10.10 -4.52 2.42
C VAL A 59 -11.35 -5.24 1.89
N LEU A 60 -11.21 -5.89 0.75
CA LEU A 60 -12.26 -6.72 0.16
C LEU A 60 -12.63 -7.86 1.12
N LEU A 61 -13.92 -8.12 1.28
CA LEU A 61 -14.46 -9.09 2.26
C LEU A 61 -13.77 -10.48 2.16
N GLY A 62 -13.52 -10.96 0.93
CA GLY A 62 -12.86 -12.26 0.71
C GLY A 62 -11.38 -12.31 1.09
N LEU A 63 -10.76 -11.18 1.42
CA LEU A 63 -9.34 -11.04 1.74
C LEU A 63 -9.08 -10.65 3.20
N HIS A 64 -10.12 -10.56 4.04
CA HIS A 64 -10.01 -10.17 5.46
C HIS A 64 -9.05 -11.08 6.25
N SER A 65 -8.97 -12.36 5.91
CA SER A 65 -8.06 -13.33 6.55
C SER A 65 -6.59 -12.98 6.39
N LEU A 66 -6.22 -12.19 5.38
CA LEU A 66 -4.85 -11.77 5.12
C LEU A 66 -4.44 -10.50 5.87
N LEU A 67 -5.40 -9.77 6.47
CA LEU A 67 -5.15 -8.52 7.20
C LEU A 67 -4.03 -8.62 8.24
N PRO A 68 -3.97 -9.66 9.11
CA PRO A 68 -2.96 -9.72 10.17
C PRO A 68 -1.53 -9.76 9.62
N CYS A 69 -1.35 -10.36 8.44
CA CYS A 69 -0.04 -10.49 7.79
C CYS A 69 0.28 -9.26 6.93
N LEU A 70 -0.70 -8.80 6.13
CA LEU A 70 -0.47 -7.76 5.12
C LEU A 70 -0.44 -6.34 5.70
N GLY A 71 -1.16 -6.07 6.80
CA GLY A 71 -1.16 -4.75 7.44
C GLY A 71 0.23 -4.28 7.88
N PRO A 72 0.96 -5.04 8.71
CA PRO A 72 2.33 -4.72 9.10
C PRO A 72 3.30 -4.65 7.91
N MET A 73 3.13 -5.52 6.92
CA MET A 73 3.96 -5.54 5.72
C MET A 73 3.78 -4.27 4.89
N LEU A 74 2.53 -3.85 4.62
CA LEU A 74 2.24 -2.60 3.93
C LEU A 74 2.77 -1.39 4.69
N ASN A 75 2.66 -1.37 6.02
CA ASN A 75 3.27 -0.30 6.84
C ASN A 75 4.78 -0.20 6.62
N GLY A 76 5.49 -1.33 6.51
CA GLY A 76 6.93 -1.34 6.26
C GLY A 76 7.31 -0.91 4.84
N MET A 77 6.57 -1.39 3.84
CA MET A 77 6.83 -1.11 2.42
C MET A 77 6.48 0.33 2.02
N LEU A 78 5.43 0.89 2.62
CA LEU A 78 4.89 2.21 2.32
C LEU A 78 5.34 3.30 3.31
N ARG A 79 6.48 3.11 4.01
CA ARG A 79 7.10 4.20 4.78
C ARG A 79 7.66 5.28 3.85
N VAL A 80 7.23 6.53 4.09
CA VAL A 80 7.68 7.69 3.29
C VAL A 80 9.18 7.91 3.47
N GLU A 81 9.69 7.75 4.69
CA GLU A 81 11.12 7.82 5.00
C GLU A 81 11.87 6.59 4.46
N VAL A 82 12.79 6.83 3.52
CA VAL A 82 13.52 5.76 2.80
C VAL A 82 14.35 4.88 3.75
N MET A 83 14.97 5.46 4.77
CA MET A 83 15.85 4.74 5.71
C MET A 83 15.12 3.73 6.59
N HIS A 84 13.81 3.93 6.79
CA HIS A 84 12.97 3.04 7.58
C HIS A 84 12.11 2.12 6.73
N ARG A 85 12.10 2.32 5.41
CA ARG A 85 11.34 1.49 4.48
C ARG A 85 11.92 0.09 4.44
N TRP A 86 11.05 -0.89 4.29
CA TRP A 86 11.47 -2.24 4.00
C TRP A 86 12.21 -2.31 2.66
N ASP A 87 13.24 -3.14 2.64
CA ASP A 87 13.85 -3.62 1.41
C ASP A 87 13.07 -4.85 0.88
N ALA A 88 13.47 -5.33 -0.29
CA ALA A 88 12.85 -6.49 -0.91
C ALA A 88 12.98 -7.75 -0.04
N SER A 89 14.11 -7.92 0.66
CA SER A 89 14.37 -9.11 1.49
C SER A 89 13.39 -9.21 2.66
N LYS A 90 13.12 -8.10 3.36
CA LYS A 90 12.11 -8.06 4.44
C LYS A 90 10.70 -8.33 3.91
N ALA A 91 10.38 -7.82 2.72
CA ALA A 91 9.08 -8.07 2.10
C ALA A 91 8.90 -9.57 1.77
N VAL A 92 9.92 -10.23 1.21
CA VAL A 92 9.89 -11.68 0.92
C VAL A 92 9.67 -12.50 2.19
N VAL A 93 10.41 -12.23 3.26
CA VAL A 93 10.25 -12.94 4.55
C VAL A 93 8.84 -12.78 5.12
N ALA A 94 8.20 -11.65 4.91
CA ALA A 94 6.81 -11.46 5.33
C ALA A 94 5.81 -12.20 4.45
N LEU A 95 6.05 -12.28 3.14
CA LEU A 95 5.22 -13.05 2.21
C LEU A 95 5.22 -14.55 2.52
N GLU A 96 6.35 -15.10 2.97
CA GLU A 96 6.46 -16.51 3.40
C GLU A 96 5.56 -16.84 4.60
N ARG A 97 5.09 -15.82 5.34
CA ARG A 97 4.18 -15.99 6.49
C ARG A 97 2.71 -15.93 6.11
N LEU A 98 2.38 -15.71 4.84
CA LEU A 98 1.00 -15.69 4.40
C LEU A 98 0.39 -17.08 4.57
N PRO A 99 -0.87 -17.16 5.02
CA PRO A 99 -1.57 -18.44 5.06
C PRO A 99 -1.64 -18.99 3.63
N HIS A 100 -1.32 -20.27 3.47
CA HIS A 100 -1.50 -20.93 2.18
C HIS A 100 -3.01 -20.96 1.90
N ALA A 101 -3.41 -20.60 0.68
CA ALA A 101 -4.79 -20.75 0.27
C ALA A 101 -5.15 -22.24 0.37
N ALA A 102 -6.05 -22.57 1.29
CA ALA A 102 -6.60 -23.90 1.46
C ALA A 102 -7.58 -24.22 0.32
#